data_AF-A0A841EKY0-F1
#
_entry.id   AF-A0A841EKY0-F1
#
_cell.length_a   1.000
_cell.length_b   1.000
_cell.length_c   1.000
_cell.angle_alpha   90.00
_cell.angle_beta   90.00
_cell.angle_gamma   90.00
#
_symmetry.space_group_name_H-M   'P 1'
#
loop_
_entity.id
_entity.type
_entity.pdbx_description
1 polymer ?
#
loop_
_entity_poly.entity_id
_entity_poly.type
_entity_poly.pdbx_seq_one_letter_code
_entity_poly.pdbx_strand_id
1 'polypeptide(L)'
;MSVIGLDGFFLLKMSSYYLVGEWFTGFIILVYLFFPLLRRGVINAPIITGVSLLILHILMIEFYPNSFWIPIRCNPIMRLSEFAFGMFFMNYLCKRSDSKWIYIIAIGTLILCLNYKPPIHSQTFALISGASLFLSLVYLMKNLHFPHLVEKIIKQCSLWSFLAFLLHHRIIFFLSDRVSPINFSLLEVLVYFITVVLLSFIGASLLDFPTKWLKKKLELLLFPS
;
A
#
# COMPACT_ATOMS: atom_id res chain seq x y z
N MET A 1 24.86 -11.26 0.34
CA MET A 1 24.76 -9.88 0.86
C MET A 1 24.00 -9.07 -0.16
N SER A 2 22.73 -8.74 0.14
CA SER A 2 22.00 -7.74 -0.65
C SER A 2 22.55 -6.36 -0.29
N VAL A 3 23.30 -5.74 -1.19
CA VAL A 3 24.00 -4.48 -0.86
C VAL A 3 23.06 -3.28 -0.92
N ILE A 4 21.89 -3.38 -1.57
CA ILE A 4 21.03 -2.21 -1.85
C ILE A 4 19.53 -2.48 -1.59
N GLY A 5 19.13 -3.71 -1.24
CA GLY A 5 17.69 -4.05 -1.13
C GLY A 5 16.93 -3.91 -2.46
N LEU A 6 17.64 -3.72 -3.58
CA LEU A 6 17.10 -3.71 -4.94
C LEU A 6 17.12 -5.11 -5.58
N ASP A 7 17.55 -6.12 -4.83
CA ASP A 7 17.68 -7.49 -5.34
C ASP A 7 16.33 -8.03 -5.82
N GLY A 8 15.21 -7.59 -5.23
CA GLY A 8 13.88 -7.90 -5.71
C GLY A 8 13.57 -7.38 -7.13
N PHE A 9 14.25 -6.31 -7.57
CA PHE A 9 14.20 -5.77 -8.94
C PHE A 9 15.26 -6.41 -9.85
N PHE A 10 16.41 -6.81 -9.28
CA PHE A 10 17.51 -7.48 -9.99
C PHE A 10 17.40 -9.02 -10.07
N LEU A 11 16.38 -9.60 -9.45
CA LEU A 11 16.07 -11.04 -9.39
C LEU A 11 15.98 -11.74 -10.76
N LEU A 12 15.87 -10.97 -11.85
CA LEU A 12 15.85 -11.49 -13.22
C LEU A 12 17.25 -11.69 -13.82
N LYS A 13 18.33 -11.31 -13.12
CA LYS A 13 19.70 -11.37 -13.67
C LYS A 13 20.71 -12.13 -12.81
N MET A 14 20.45 -12.32 -11.51
CA MET A 14 21.34 -13.06 -10.61
C MET A 14 20.56 -13.84 -9.54
N SER A 15 21.05 -15.02 -9.16
CA SER A 15 20.58 -15.76 -8.00
C SER A 15 20.84 -14.94 -6.73
N SER A 16 19.80 -14.34 -6.15
CA SER A 16 19.90 -13.65 -4.88
C SER A 16 19.12 -14.40 -3.79
N TYR A 17 19.56 -14.22 -2.55
CA TYR A 17 18.83 -14.67 -1.36
C TYR A 17 17.62 -13.76 -1.17
N TYR A 18 16.57 -13.94 -1.97
CA TYR A 18 15.37 -13.11 -1.90
C TYR A 18 14.66 -13.27 -0.55
N LEU A 19 14.90 -12.30 0.34
CA LEU A 19 14.27 -12.24 1.65
C LEU A 19 12.91 -11.56 1.56
N VAL A 20 12.05 -11.87 2.55
CA VAL A 20 10.71 -11.29 2.64
C VAL A 20 10.80 -9.78 2.83
N GLY A 21 10.40 -9.03 1.81
CA GLY A 21 10.33 -7.57 1.86
C GLY A 21 11.43 -6.83 1.11
N GLU A 22 12.45 -7.49 0.55
CA GLU A 22 13.49 -6.79 -0.22
C GLU A 22 12.91 -6.06 -1.43
N TRP A 23 12.00 -6.69 -2.17
CA TRP A 23 11.28 -6.01 -3.25
C TRP A 23 10.55 -4.74 -2.77
N PHE A 24 9.88 -4.80 -1.61
CA PHE A 24 9.19 -3.63 -1.05
C PHE A 24 10.19 -2.56 -0.58
N THR A 25 11.31 -2.95 0.01
CA THR A 25 12.39 -2.02 0.40
C THR A 25 13.00 -1.33 -0.82
N GLY A 26 13.32 -2.06 -1.88
CA GLY A 26 13.77 -1.47 -3.14
C GLY A 26 12.72 -0.54 -3.75
N PHE A 27 11.45 -0.96 -3.71
CA PHE A 27 10.32 -0.18 -4.20
C PHE A 27 10.19 1.15 -3.46
N ILE A 28 10.24 1.13 -2.12
CA ILE A 28 10.08 2.35 -1.31
C ILE A 28 11.28 3.28 -1.49
N ILE A 29 12.50 2.75 -1.61
CA ILE A 29 13.70 3.56 -1.91
C ILE A 29 13.49 4.31 -3.23
N LEU A 30 13.07 3.61 -4.29
CA LEU A 30 12.83 4.22 -5.61
C LEU A 30 11.74 5.30 -5.55
N VAL A 31 10.62 5.05 -4.88
CA VAL A 31 9.57 6.06 -4.69
C VAL A 31 10.09 7.28 -3.92
N TYR A 32 10.94 7.07 -2.91
CA TYR A 32 11.52 8.15 -2.10
C TYR A 32 12.54 9.00 -2.86
N LEU A 33 13.19 8.48 -3.90
CA LEU A 33 14.03 9.31 -4.78
C LEU A 33 13.21 10.40 -5.47
N PHE A 34 11.95 10.12 -5.81
CA PHE A 34 11.03 11.11 -6.39
C PHE A 34 10.40 12.03 -5.34
N PHE A 35 10.48 11.68 -4.05
CA PHE A 35 9.79 12.41 -2.97
C PHE A 35 10.13 13.92 -2.92
N PRO A 36 11.40 14.36 -3.00
CA PRO A 36 11.71 15.80 -2.92
C PRO A 36 11.06 16.60 -4.05
N LEU A 37 11.08 16.06 -5.28
CA LEU A 37 10.47 16.67 -6.45
C LEU A 37 8.95 16.72 -6.32
N LEU A 38 8.34 15.58 -5.99
CA LEU A 38 6.89 15.50 -5.78
C LEU A 38 6.42 16.43 -4.67
N ARG A 39 7.11 16.45 -3.54
CA ARG A 39 6.78 17.34 -2.42
C ARG A 39 6.86 18.81 -2.83
N ARG A 40 7.93 19.22 -3.52
CA ARG A 40 8.09 20.59 -4.03
C ARG A 40 6.96 20.95 -5.00
N GLY A 41 6.65 20.04 -5.94
CA GLY A 41 5.57 20.22 -6.90
C GLY A 41 4.21 20.35 -6.23
N VAL A 42 3.87 19.43 -5.33
CA VAL A 42 2.59 19.45 -4.59
C VAL A 42 2.43 20.76 -3.83
N ILE A 43 3.47 21.27 -3.16
CA ILE A 43 3.37 22.51 -2.37
C ILE A 43 3.30 23.75 -3.25
N ASN A 44 4.18 23.88 -4.24
CA ASN A 44 4.36 25.12 -5.00
C ASN A 44 3.48 25.21 -6.25
N ALA A 45 3.15 24.08 -6.86
CA ALA A 45 2.41 23.99 -8.13
C ALA A 45 1.45 22.77 -8.12
N PRO A 46 0.46 22.72 -7.19
CA PRO A 46 -0.37 21.55 -6.97
C PRO A 46 -1.14 21.11 -8.23
N ILE A 47 -1.71 22.06 -8.98
CA ILE A 47 -2.50 21.76 -10.19
C ILE A 47 -1.61 21.17 -11.27
N ILE A 48 -0.47 21.83 -11.56
CA ILE A 48 0.48 21.37 -12.58
C ILE A 48 1.01 19.98 -12.22
N THR A 49 1.34 19.77 -10.94
CA THR A 49 1.81 18.47 -10.43
C THR A 49 0.76 17.38 -10.59
N GLY A 50 -0.50 17.68 -10.23
CA GLY A 50 -1.63 16.76 -10.40
C GLY A 50 -1.86 16.38 -11.86
N VAL A 51 -1.88 17.37 -12.77
CA VAL A 51 -2.02 17.14 -14.22
C VAL A 51 -0.84 16.33 -14.76
N SER A 52 0.39 16.65 -14.35
CA SER A 52 1.59 15.92 -14.79
C SER A 52 1.55 14.47 -14.34
N LEU A 53 1.09 14.19 -13.12
CA LEU A 53 0.94 12.82 -12.60
C LEU A 53 -0.19 12.06 -13.30
N LEU A 54 -1.28 12.74 -13.67
CA LEU A 54 -2.36 12.15 -14.47
C LEU A 54 -1.85 11.75 -15.86
N ILE A 55 -1.14 12.66 -16.54
CA ILE A 55 -0.51 12.39 -17.84
C ILE A 55 0.47 11.22 -17.70
N LEU A 56 1.34 11.23 -16.69
CA LEU A 56 2.27 10.13 -16.42
C LEU A 56 1.53 8.80 -16.23
N HIS A 57 0.43 8.77 -15.47
CA HIS A 57 -0.35 7.55 -15.25
C HIS A 57 -0.94 7.00 -16.56
N ILE A 58 -1.49 7.88 -17.41
CA ILE A 58 -2.03 7.49 -18.72
C ILE A 58 -0.92 6.98 -19.64
N LEU A 59 0.19 7.72 -19.75
CA LEU A 59 1.35 7.31 -20.53
C LEU A 59 1.90 5.97 -20.07
N MET A 60 1.95 5.74 -18.75
CA MET A 60 2.34 4.45 -18.22
C MET A 60 1.39 3.38 -18.74
N ILE A 61 0.08 3.51 -18.62
CA ILE A 61 -0.87 2.50 -19.10
C ILE A 61 -0.70 2.18 -20.60
N GLU A 62 -0.60 3.21 -21.45
CA GLU A 62 -0.55 3.04 -22.90
C GLU A 62 0.78 2.45 -23.38
N PHE A 63 1.91 2.89 -22.81
CA PHE A 63 3.24 2.50 -23.30
C PHE A 63 3.89 1.38 -22.48
N TYR A 64 3.32 0.97 -21.35
CA TYR A 64 3.89 -0.05 -20.49
C TYR A 64 4.16 -1.39 -21.18
N PRO A 65 3.20 -1.96 -21.94
CA PRO A 65 3.33 -3.33 -22.46
C PRO A 65 4.56 -3.53 -23.36
N ASN A 66 5.05 -2.43 -23.96
CA ASN A 66 6.15 -2.45 -24.92
C ASN A 66 7.50 -2.05 -24.32
N SER A 67 7.54 -1.61 -23.05
CA SER A 67 8.70 -0.87 -22.51
C SER A 67 9.34 -1.52 -21.28
N PHE A 68 8.62 -2.37 -20.54
CA PHE A 68 9.08 -2.85 -19.23
C PHE A 68 8.86 -4.35 -19.01
N TRP A 69 9.86 -4.98 -18.39
CA TRP A 69 9.89 -6.41 -18.08
C TRP A 69 9.20 -6.77 -16.76
N ILE A 70 8.97 -5.78 -15.89
CA ILE A 70 8.35 -5.94 -14.57
C ILE A 70 6.85 -5.73 -14.71
N PRO A 71 5.95 -6.52 -14.06
CA PRO A 71 4.52 -6.27 -14.10
C PRO A 71 4.16 -4.83 -13.74
N ILE A 72 3.23 -4.20 -14.47
CA ILE A 72 2.87 -2.78 -14.28
C ILE A 72 2.48 -2.42 -12.84
N ARG A 73 1.80 -3.34 -12.17
CA ARG A 73 1.41 -3.29 -10.74
C ARG A 73 2.58 -3.22 -9.76
N CYS A 74 3.77 -3.63 -10.19
CA CYS A 74 4.99 -3.63 -9.38
C CYS A 74 5.94 -2.48 -9.73
N ASN A 75 5.57 -1.61 -10.68
CA ASN A 75 6.44 -0.52 -11.13
C ASN A 75 6.32 0.73 -10.24
N PRO A 76 7.41 1.22 -9.62
CA PRO A 76 7.41 2.41 -8.78
C PRO A 76 6.81 3.66 -9.45
N ILE A 77 7.10 3.86 -10.75
CA ILE A 77 6.62 5.03 -11.52
C ILE A 77 5.09 5.00 -11.61
N MET A 78 4.52 3.83 -11.87
CA MET A 78 3.06 3.66 -11.95
C MET A 78 2.37 3.92 -10.60
N ARG A 79 3.08 3.74 -9.48
CA ARG A 79 2.56 3.97 -8.12
C ARG A 79 2.73 5.41 -7.65
N LEU A 80 3.45 6.27 -8.39
CA LEU A 80 3.65 7.68 -8.01
C LEU A 80 2.32 8.43 -7.91
N SER A 81 1.32 8.10 -8.73
CA SER A 81 -0.02 8.70 -8.64
C SER A 81 -0.71 8.39 -7.31
N GLU A 82 -0.58 7.16 -6.82
CA GLU A 82 -1.13 6.71 -5.53
C GLU A 82 -0.38 7.36 -4.35
N PHE A 83 0.95 7.42 -4.46
CA PHE A 83 1.78 8.07 -3.45
C PHE A 83 1.50 9.58 -3.35
N ALA A 84 1.39 10.25 -4.50
CA ALA A 84 1.06 11.66 -4.57
C ALA A 84 -0.37 11.96 -4.09
N PHE A 85 -1.33 11.07 -4.32
CA PHE A 85 -2.67 11.18 -3.72
C PHE A 85 -2.60 11.35 -2.19
N GLY A 86 -1.75 10.56 -1.51
CA GLY A 86 -1.50 10.72 -0.08
C GLY A 86 -0.94 12.10 0.29
N MET A 87 -0.04 12.66 -0.53
CA MET A 87 0.49 14.02 -0.32
C MET A 87 -0.59 15.09 -0.50
N PHE A 88 -1.40 15.00 -1.56
CA PHE A 88 -2.51 15.92 -1.79
C PHE A 88 -3.53 15.82 -0.65
N PHE A 89 -3.79 14.61 -0.16
CA PHE A 89 -4.65 14.40 1.00
C PHE A 89 -4.10 15.13 2.23
N MET A 90 -2.84 14.90 2.62
CA MET A 90 -2.26 15.52 3.81
C MET A 90 -2.14 17.05 3.71
N ASN A 91 -1.81 17.57 2.52
CA ASN A 91 -1.57 19.00 2.35
C ASN A 91 -2.85 19.82 2.15
N TYR A 92 -3.88 19.26 1.52
CA TYR A 92 -5.08 20.00 1.11
C TYR A 92 -6.39 19.44 1.68
N LEU A 93 -6.62 18.13 1.58
CA LEU A 93 -7.91 17.55 1.95
C LEU A 93 -8.08 17.36 3.46
N CYS A 94 -7.03 16.90 4.15
CA CYS A 94 -7.08 16.63 5.58
C CYS A 94 -7.28 17.92 6.38
N LYS A 95 -6.67 19.03 5.93
CA LYS A 95 -6.77 20.35 6.55
C LYS A 95 -8.10 21.04 6.28
N ARG A 96 -8.79 20.68 5.19
CA ARG A 96 -10.06 21.27 4.80
C ARG A 96 -11.21 20.51 5.45
N SER A 97 -11.53 20.88 6.69
CA SER A 97 -12.55 20.22 7.52
C SER A 97 -13.96 20.24 6.90
N ASP A 98 -14.27 21.25 6.08
CA ASP A 98 -15.67 21.57 5.75
C ASP A 98 -16.20 20.94 4.45
N SER A 99 -15.36 20.30 3.65
CA SER A 99 -15.78 19.78 2.34
C SER A 99 -16.41 18.39 2.44
N LYS A 100 -17.60 18.31 3.05
CA LYS A 100 -18.39 17.05 3.15
C LYS A 100 -18.64 16.41 1.78
N TRP A 101 -18.76 17.23 0.73
CA TRP A 101 -18.95 16.80 -0.65
C TRP A 101 -17.88 15.83 -1.15
N ILE A 102 -16.62 16.01 -0.77
CA ILE A 102 -15.53 15.13 -1.20
C ILE A 102 -15.74 13.72 -0.66
N TYR A 103 -16.17 13.59 0.59
CA TYR A 103 -16.47 12.29 1.18
C TYR A 103 -17.73 11.66 0.60
N ILE A 104 -18.77 12.45 0.30
CA ILE A 104 -19.97 11.97 -0.39
C ILE A 104 -19.62 11.41 -1.77
N ILE A 105 -18.82 12.15 -2.55
CA ILE A 105 -18.34 11.72 -3.86
C ILE A 105 -17.49 10.45 -3.73
N ALA A 106 -16.60 10.38 -2.73
CA ALA A 106 -15.79 9.20 -2.48
C ALA A 106 -16.63 7.95 -2.18
N ILE A 107 -17.65 8.07 -1.31
CA ILE A 107 -18.56 6.97 -0.96
C ILE A 107 -19.38 6.55 -2.19
N GLY A 108 -19.94 7.51 -2.94
CA GLY A 108 -20.68 7.22 -4.17
C GLY A 108 -19.82 6.52 -5.22
N THR A 109 -18.58 6.95 -5.39
CA THR A 109 -17.61 6.32 -6.29
C THR A 109 -17.24 4.91 -5.84
N LEU A 110 -17.08 4.69 -4.52
CA LEU A 110 -16.83 3.36 -3.97
C LEU A 110 -18.00 2.42 -4.23
N ILE A 111 -19.23 2.85 -3.97
CA ILE A 111 -20.44 2.07 -4.25
C ILE A 111 -20.52 1.75 -5.75
N LEU A 112 -20.24 2.71 -6.63
CA LEU A 112 -20.20 2.47 -8.07
C LEU A 112 -19.16 1.41 -8.43
N CYS A 113 -17.94 1.50 -7.89
CA CYS A 113 -16.87 0.54 -8.14
C CYS A 113 -17.21 -0.89 -7.63
N LEU A 114 -18.00 -1.02 -6.56
CA LEU A 114 -18.44 -2.31 -6.04
C LEU A 114 -19.50 -2.99 -6.91
N ASN A 115 -20.34 -2.21 -7.58
CA ASN A 115 -21.46 -2.71 -8.38
C ASN A 115 -21.15 -2.78 -9.88
N TYR A 116 -20.19 -1.98 -10.35
CA TYR A 116 -19.86 -1.85 -11.75
C TYR A 116 -18.35 -1.87 -11.96
N LYS A 117 -17.89 -2.73 -12.87
CA LYS A 117 -16.51 -2.76 -13.32
C LYS A 117 -16.40 -2.02 -14.66
N PRO A 118 -16.05 -0.73 -14.67
CA PRO A 118 -15.91 0.03 -15.91
C PRO A 118 -14.82 -0.58 -16.82
N PRO A 119 -14.92 -0.39 -18.14
CA PRO A 119 -13.93 -0.84 -19.12
C PRO A 119 -12.68 0.04 -19.10
N ILE A 120 -12.09 0.23 -17.91
CA ILE A 120 -10.85 0.98 -17.69
C ILE A 120 -9.74 0.02 -17.29
N HIS A 121 -8.49 0.48 -17.44
CA HIS A 121 -7.34 -0.31 -17.06
C HIS A 121 -7.35 -0.65 -15.56
N SER A 122 -6.94 -1.89 -15.22
CA SER A 122 -6.97 -2.43 -13.85
C SER A 122 -6.30 -1.53 -12.81
N GLN A 123 -5.22 -0.84 -13.20
CA GLN A 123 -4.47 0.05 -12.31
C GLN A 123 -5.19 1.37 -12.07
N THR A 124 -5.93 1.89 -13.06
CA THR A 124 -6.77 3.08 -12.88
C THR A 124 -7.95 2.76 -11.99
N PHE A 125 -8.57 1.60 -12.20
CA PHE A 125 -9.63 1.12 -11.32
C PHE A 125 -9.14 1.01 -9.87
N ALA A 126 -7.96 0.39 -9.64
CA ALA A 126 -7.37 0.25 -8.32
C ALA A 126 -7.07 1.62 -7.65
N LEU A 127 -6.54 2.59 -8.40
CA LEU A 127 -6.29 3.94 -7.90
C LEU A 127 -7.59 4.62 -7.46
N ILE A 128 -8.64 4.57 -8.30
CA ILE A 128 -9.93 5.19 -8.00
C ILE A 128 -10.59 4.50 -6.81
N SER A 129 -10.75 3.17 -6.86
CA SER A 129 -11.40 2.42 -5.78
C SER A 129 -10.63 2.53 -4.47
N GLY A 130 -9.30 2.53 -4.52
CA GLY A 130 -8.44 2.69 -3.35
C GLY A 130 -8.54 4.08 -2.73
N ALA A 131 -8.48 5.14 -3.53
CA ALA A 131 -8.66 6.51 -3.06
C ALA A 131 -10.05 6.74 -2.46
N SER A 132 -11.09 6.20 -3.11
CA SER A 132 -12.48 6.25 -2.63
C SER A 132 -12.67 5.49 -1.31
N LEU A 133 -12.11 4.28 -1.20
CA LEU A 133 -12.12 3.51 0.06
C LEU A 133 -11.40 4.27 1.17
N PHE A 134 -10.21 4.79 0.89
CA PHE A 134 -9.43 5.54 1.87
C PHE A 134 -10.19 6.77 2.40
N LEU A 135 -10.75 7.60 1.51
CA LEU A 135 -11.51 8.79 1.92
C LEU A 135 -12.79 8.42 2.68
N SER A 136 -13.46 7.34 2.28
CA SER A 136 -14.65 6.84 2.99
C SER A 136 -14.30 6.39 4.41
N LEU A 137 -13.18 5.67 4.58
CA LEU A 137 -12.67 5.28 5.90
C LEU A 137 -12.24 6.49 6.73
N VAL A 138 -11.59 7.49 6.14
CA VAL A 138 -11.24 8.75 6.84
C VAL A 138 -12.51 9.44 7.35
N TYR A 139 -13.56 9.53 6.53
CA TYR A 139 -14.83 10.10 6.95
C TYR A 139 -15.45 9.30 8.10
N LEU A 140 -15.47 7.97 7.99
CA LEU A 140 -15.98 7.09 9.04
C LEU A 140 -15.23 7.32 10.36
N MET A 141 -13.89 7.31 10.30
CA MET A 141 -13.04 7.48 11.49
C MET A 141 -13.14 8.88 12.11
N LYS A 142 -13.48 9.92 11.34
CA LYS A 142 -13.68 11.28 11.85
C LYS A 142 -15.02 11.46 12.58
N ASN A 143 -16.06 10.73 12.17
CA ASN A 143 -17.42 10.94 12.66
C ASN A 143 -17.89 9.88 13.67
N LEU A 144 -17.24 8.72 13.71
CA LEU A 144 -17.57 7.68 14.69
C LEU A 144 -16.76 7.87 15.98
N HIS A 145 -17.47 7.77 17.10
CA HIS A 145 -16.85 7.65 18.41
C HIS A 145 -16.73 6.16 18.73
N PHE A 146 -15.50 5.70 18.94
CA PHE A 146 -15.25 4.30 19.26
C PHE A 146 -15.12 4.12 20.77
N PRO A 147 -15.57 2.99 21.33
CA PRO A 147 -15.23 2.62 22.70
C PRO A 147 -13.70 2.56 22.87
N HIS A 148 -13.21 2.95 24.05
CA HIS A 148 -11.77 2.98 24.34
C HIS A 148 -11.04 1.66 24.03
N LEU A 149 -11.71 0.52 24.24
CA LEU A 149 -11.17 -0.79 23.88
C LEU A 149 -10.90 -0.94 22.37
N VAL A 150 -11.84 -0.48 21.54
CA VAL A 150 -11.73 -0.55 20.08
C VAL A 150 -10.61 0.37 19.59
N GLU A 151 -10.51 1.58 20.13
CA GLU A 151 -9.40 2.50 19.81
C GLU A 151 -8.04 1.89 20.15
N LYS A 152 -7.93 1.26 21.33
CA LYS A 152 -6.71 0.56 21.75
C LYS A 152 -6.33 -0.56 20.78
N ILE A 153 -7.31 -1.34 20.33
CA ILE A 153 -7.09 -2.41 19.34
C ILE A 153 -6.65 -1.81 18.01
N ILE A 154 -7.35 -0.80 17.48
CA ILE A 154 -6.99 -0.14 16.21
C ILE A 154 -5.56 0.42 16.27
N LYS A 155 -5.20 1.07 17.38
CA LYS A 155 -3.84 1.60 17.60
C LYS A 155 -2.80 0.49 17.67
N GLN A 156 -3.12 -0.64 18.29
CA GLN A 156 -2.19 -1.77 18.34
C GLN A 156 -2.02 -2.41 16.95
N CYS A 157 -3.11 -2.64 16.24
CA CYS A 157 -3.09 -3.18 14.88
C CYS A 157 -2.35 -2.24 13.91
N SER A 158 -2.47 -0.91 14.06
CA SER A 158 -1.75 0.02 13.19
C SER A 158 -0.23 -0.09 13.34
N LEU A 159 0.28 -0.36 14.55
CA LEU A 159 1.70 -0.63 14.80
C LEU A 159 2.18 -1.92 14.12
N TRP A 160 1.34 -2.95 14.12
CA TRP A 160 1.65 -4.25 13.52
C TRP A 160 1.40 -4.30 12.01
N SER A 161 0.66 -3.35 11.44
CA SER A 161 0.21 -3.36 10.04
C SER A 161 1.34 -3.55 9.03
N PHE A 162 2.49 -2.92 9.26
CA PHE A 162 3.66 -3.07 8.39
C PHE A 162 4.21 -4.51 8.40
N LEU A 163 4.34 -5.10 9.59
CA LEU A 163 4.84 -6.45 9.74
C LEU A 163 3.85 -7.49 9.22
N ALA A 164 2.54 -7.28 9.45
CA ALA A 164 1.48 -8.08 8.87
C ALA A 164 1.51 -8.02 7.33
N PHE A 165 1.73 -6.84 6.76
CA PHE A 165 1.93 -6.64 5.32
C PHE A 165 3.20 -7.33 4.79
N LEU A 166 4.25 -7.53 5.58
CA LEU A 166 5.40 -8.34 5.13
C LEU A 166 5.08 -9.84 5.11
N LEU A 167 4.31 -10.32 6.10
CA LEU A 167 4.02 -11.74 6.28
C LEU A 167 2.91 -12.27 5.37
N HIS A 168 1.94 -11.43 4.99
CA HIS A 168 0.71 -11.91 4.35
C HIS A 168 0.94 -12.72 3.08
N HIS A 169 1.88 -12.35 2.20
CA HIS A 169 2.16 -13.14 0.99
C HIS A 169 2.72 -14.53 1.33
N ARG A 170 3.55 -14.65 2.38
CA ARG A 170 4.03 -15.96 2.84
C ARG A 170 2.90 -16.81 3.39
N ILE A 171 1.96 -16.20 4.11
CA ILE A 171 0.77 -16.88 4.62
C ILE A 171 -0.13 -17.31 3.46
N ILE A 172 -0.35 -16.45 2.47
CA ILE A 172 -1.13 -16.78 1.27
C ILE A 172 -0.52 -17.99 0.56
N PHE A 173 0.80 -18.01 0.31
CA PHE A 173 1.44 -19.16 -0.33
C PHE A 173 1.33 -20.43 0.53
N PHE A 174 1.63 -20.32 1.83
CA PHE A 174 1.50 -21.43 2.76
C PHE A 174 0.09 -22.05 2.80
N LEU A 175 -0.95 -21.21 2.76
CA LEU A 175 -2.34 -21.67 2.73
C LEU A 175 -2.74 -22.20 1.34
N SER A 176 -2.31 -21.53 0.26
CA SER A 176 -2.65 -21.92 -1.12
C SER A 176 -2.05 -23.27 -1.50
N ASP A 177 -0.88 -23.62 -0.94
CA ASP A 177 -0.26 -24.94 -1.09
C ASP A 177 -1.07 -26.08 -0.43
N ARG A 178 -1.94 -25.74 0.53
CA ARG A 178 -2.77 -26.69 1.29
C ARG A 178 -4.22 -26.70 0.83
N VAL A 179 -4.72 -25.55 0.43
CA VAL A 179 -6.10 -25.35 0.00
C VAL A 179 -6.10 -24.51 -1.26
N SER A 180 -6.38 -25.15 -2.39
CA SER A 180 -6.41 -24.47 -3.69
C SER A 180 -7.64 -23.55 -3.79
N PRO A 181 -7.46 -22.22 -3.96
CA PRO A 181 -8.56 -21.27 -3.96
C PRO A 181 -9.28 -21.15 -5.31
N ILE A 182 -8.98 -22.02 -6.29
CA ILE A 182 -9.41 -21.89 -7.69
C ILE A 182 -10.95 -21.90 -7.84
N ASN A 183 -11.66 -22.67 -7.01
CA ASN A 183 -13.12 -22.87 -7.12
C ASN A 183 -13.90 -22.42 -5.89
N PHE A 184 -13.36 -21.47 -5.12
CA PHE A 184 -14.05 -20.99 -3.92
C PHE A 184 -15.33 -20.22 -4.27
N SER A 185 -16.40 -20.55 -3.57
CA SER A 185 -17.59 -19.71 -3.44
C SER A 185 -17.25 -18.38 -2.74
N LEU A 186 -18.14 -17.40 -2.82
CA LEU A 186 -17.96 -16.10 -2.16
C LEU A 186 -17.68 -16.25 -0.66
N LEU A 187 -18.41 -17.14 0.02
CA LEU A 187 -18.22 -17.39 1.45
C LEU A 187 -16.82 -17.93 1.74
N GLU A 188 -16.34 -18.88 0.94
CA GLU A 188 -15.00 -19.45 1.10
C GLU A 188 -13.91 -18.41 0.82
N VAL A 189 -14.09 -17.54 -0.18
CA VAL A 189 -13.18 -16.41 -0.41
C VAL A 189 -13.14 -15.47 0.78
N LEU A 190 -14.29 -15.14 1.38
CA LEU A 190 -14.35 -14.27 2.56
C LEU A 190 -13.70 -14.91 3.78
N VAL A 191 -13.98 -16.19 4.05
CA VAL A 191 -13.36 -16.95 5.14
C VAL A 191 -11.85 -17.03 4.93
N TYR A 192 -11.41 -17.32 3.71
CA TYR A 192 -9.99 -17.35 3.36
C TYR A 192 -9.32 -16.00 3.57
N PHE A 193 -9.94 -14.91 3.11
CA PHE A 193 -9.45 -13.55 3.30
C PHE A 193 -9.31 -13.19 4.79
N ILE A 194 -10.35 -13.44 5.59
CA ILE A 194 -10.33 -13.18 7.04
C ILE A 194 -9.24 -14.02 7.70
N THR A 195 -9.09 -15.28 7.31
CA THR A 195 -8.05 -16.19 7.84
C THR A 195 -6.65 -15.66 7.55
N VAL A 196 -6.38 -15.25 6.32
CA VAL A 196 -5.09 -14.64 5.92
C VAL A 196 -4.82 -13.39 6.74
N VAL A 197 -5.81 -12.50 6.90
CA VAL A 197 -5.66 -11.25 7.67
C VAL A 197 -5.36 -11.56 9.13
N LEU A 198 -6.13 -12.44 9.77
CA LEU A 198 -5.94 -12.81 11.18
C LEU A 198 -4.56 -13.44 11.41
N LEU A 199 -4.18 -14.41 10.60
CA LEU A 199 -2.86 -15.05 10.70
C LEU A 199 -1.72 -14.04 10.46
N SER A 200 -1.92 -13.06 9.58
CA SER A 200 -0.92 -12.01 9.32
C SER A 200 -0.71 -11.12 10.55
N PHE A 201 -1.79 -10.72 11.23
CA PHE A 201 -1.70 -9.93 12.46
C PHE A 201 -1.21 -10.73 13.66
N ILE A 202 -1.54 -12.02 13.76
CA ILE A 202 -0.99 -12.93 14.78
C ILE A 202 0.51 -13.12 14.56
N GLY A 203 0.93 -13.39 13.31
CA GLY A 203 2.34 -13.49 12.98
C GLY A 203 3.10 -12.20 13.29
N ALA A 204 2.49 -11.05 13.01
CA ALA A 204 3.06 -9.75 13.33
C ALA A 204 3.21 -9.51 14.84
N SER A 205 2.20 -9.86 15.65
CA SER A 205 2.27 -9.68 17.10
C SER A 205 3.34 -10.58 17.74
N LEU A 206 3.50 -11.81 17.27
CA LEU A 206 4.55 -12.73 17.72
C LEU A 206 5.96 -12.23 17.38
N LEU A 207 6.12 -11.59 16.22
CA LEU A 207 7.40 -11.06 15.75
C LEU A 207 7.72 -9.64 16.26
N ASP A 208 6.77 -8.93 16.86
CA ASP A 208 6.96 -7.56 17.36
C ASP A 208 8.02 -7.49 18.48
N PHE A 209 7.99 -8.42 19.43
CA PHE A 209 8.99 -8.49 20.51
C PHE A 209 10.41 -8.77 20.00
N PRO A 210 10.68 -9.86 19.24
CA PRO A 210 12.02 -10.17 18.78
C PRO A 210 12.58 -9.09 17.82
N THR A 211 11.73 -8.47 17.00
CA THR A 211 12.18 -7.38 16.10
C THR A 211 12.63 -6.15 16.88
N LYS A 212 11.88 -5.72 17.90
CA LYS A 212 12.27 -4.61 18.79
C LYS A 212 13.56 -4.91 19.57
N TRP A 213 13.68 -6.12 20.09
CA TRP A 213 14.88 -6.56 20.80
C TRP A 213 16.12 -6.52 19.90
N LEU A 214 16.00 -7.08 18.69
CA LEU A 214 17.09 -7.11 17.72
C LEU A 214 17.50 -5.69 17.29
N LYS A 215 16.52 -4.83 17.00
CA LYS A 215 16.75 -3.42 16.66
C LYS A 215 17.58 -2.72 17.73
N LYS A 216 17.18 -2.82 19.00
CA LYS A 216 17.91 -2.21 20.12
C LYS A 216 19.36 -2.71 20.20
N LYS A 217 19.57 -4.01 20.00
CA LYS A 217 20.91 -4.60 20.05
C LYS A 217 21.79 -4.13 18.88
N LEU A 218 21.23 -4.01 17.69
CA LEU A 218 21.92 -3.49 16.51
C LEU A 218 22.28 -2.01 16.64
N GLU A 219 21.38 -1.19 17.18
CA GLU A 219 21.64 0.24 17.41
C GLU A 219 22.84 0.44 18.35
N LEU A 220 22.91 -0.34 19.44
CA LEU A 220 24.04 -0.33 20.37
C LEU A 220 25.38 -0.76 19.72
N LEU A 221 25.33 -1.64 18.71
CA LEU A 221 26.51 -2.12 18.00
C LEU A 221 26.98 -1.16 16.91
N LEU A 222 26.06 -0.53 16.19
CA LEU A 222 26.35 0.32 15.04
C LEU A 222 26.61 1.78 15.43
N PHE A 223 26.03 2.24 16.54
CA PHE A 223 26.21 3.60 17.06
C PHE A 223 26.62 3.55 18.54
N PRO A 224 27.81 3.00 18.87
CA PRO A 224 28.32 3.03 20.23
C PRO A 224 28.53 4.50 20.65
N SER A 225 27.83 4.92 21.71
CA SER A 225 27.99 6.24 22.34
C SER A 225 29.30 6.36 23.08
#